data_AF-B4VME2-F1
#
_entry.id   AF-B4VME2-F1
#
_cell.length_a   1.000
_cell.length_b   1.000
_cell.length_c   1.000
_cell.angle_alpha   90.00
_cell.angle_beta   90.00
_cell.angle_gamma   90.00
#
_symmetry.space_group_name_H-M   'P 1'
#
loop_
_entity.id
_entity.type
_entity.pdbx_description
1 polymer ?
#
loop_
_entity_poly.entity_id
_entity_poly.type
_entity_poly.pdbx_seq_one_letter_code
_entity_poly.pdbx_strand_id
1 'polypeptide(L)'
;MSDRPPVNASPLTSILWQAQQELLPPLQFYRLCQQVRQQSGQTRLYFYTPDSAFIDLNNGIGVREIRRFLDHLARYVRGTVQESDRTTFYLKRVRLRLKHKTQTKLLIKKAGDDCPSPLSVSAMKIDVEMAGAGMIGRVARLRINEKDFAFKAFFDPDFVWQHGPWAEIPIGIRLKYCQVTKDVPEFLFSGLDWAVWEWIYPHTHPQSRKEGITYQQFAQTEGLTKLNPLNRNNYNPHNIRLDPGGIQKAYRGRRFQDFFRSLLFYARKVRREGWKSLTPYLKPEKLRYLGVRLVSLIITGGSPRSVSSGMNWQTVLTKKSNVKHRELS
;
A
#
# COMPACT_ATOMS: atom_id res chain seq x y z
N MET A 1 26.41 4.15 5.51
CA MET A 1 26.71 5.27 4.58
C MET A 1 25.88 6.46 5.03
N SER A 2 26.55 7.48 5.56
CA SER A 2 25.96 8.68 6.15
C SER A 2 26.13 9.83 5.16
N ASP A 3 25.23 9.95 4.20
CA ASP A 3 25.15 11.15 3.36
C ASP A 3 23.97 11.98 3.88
N ARG A 4 24.29 13.05 4.61
CA ARG A 4 23.32 14.12 4.88
C ARG A 4 22.82 14.65 3.52
N PRO A 5 21.55 15.06 3.41
CA PRO A 5 21.06 15.64 2.17
C PRO A 5 21.93 16.86 1.82
N PRO A 6 22.28 17.07 0.53
CA PRO A 6 23.08 18.21 0.12
C PRO A 6 22.43 19.52 0.56
N VAL A 7 23.24 20.56 0.78
CA VAL A 7 22.80 21.87 1.30
C VAL A 7 21.68 22.53 0.47
N ASN A 8 21.49 22.08 -0.78
CA ASN A 8 20.43 22.52 -1.71
C ASN A 8 19.42 21.41 -2.07
N ALA A 9 19.27 20.38 -1.23
CA ALA A 9 18.33 19.31 -1.48
C ALA A 9 16.88 19.85 -1.52
N SER A 10 16.09 19.33 -2.45
CA SER A 10 14.66 19.69 -2.51
C SER A 10 13.99 19.39 -1.15
N PRO A 11 13.01 20.18 -0.70
CA PRO A 11 12.32 19.92 0.56
C PRO A 11 11.75 18.49 0.68
N LEU A 12 11.37 17.88 -0.46
CA LEU A 12 10.93 16.49 -0.54
C LEU A 12 12.06 15.48 -0.27
N THR A 13 13.29 15.77 -0.73
CA THR A 13 14.48 14.98 -0.44
C THR A 13 14.77 14.95 1.07
N SER A 14 14.56 16.07 1.77
CA SER A 14 14.73 16.14 3.22
C SER A 14 13.72 15.26 3.97
N ILE A 15 12.45 15.23 3.53
CA ILE A 15 11.44 14.32 4.10
C ILE A 15 11.85 12.86 3.88
N LEU A 16 12.26 12.52 2.66
CA LEU A 16 12.68 11.17 2.32
C LEU A 16 13.87 10.76 3.20
N TRP A 17 14.87 11.61 3.34
CA TRP A 17 16.03 11.35 4.18
C TRP A 17 15.64 11.13 5.65
N GLN A 18 14.78 12.00 6.22
CA GLN A 18 14.29 11.82 7.60
C GLN A 18 13.55 10.48 7.77
N ALA A 19 12.64 10.15 6.84
CA ALA A 19 11.92 8.88 6.85
C ALA A 19 12.82 7.66 6.64
N GLN A 20 13.97 7.83 5.98
CA GLN A 20 14.99 6.80 5.86
C GLN A 20 15.76 6.62 7.16
N GLN A 21 16.02 7.67 7.94
CA GLN A 21 16.79 7.58 9.19
C GLN A 21 15.96 7.12 10.38
N GLU A 22 14.68 7.47 10.44
CA GLU A 22 13.78 7.09 11.53
C GLU A 22 12.36 6.85 11.05
N LEU A 23 11.61 6.03 11.80
CA LEU A 23 10.19 5.88 11.56
C LEU A 23 9.42 7.13 12.04
N LEU A 24 9.07 7.99 11.09
CA LEU A 24 8.30 9.21 11.32
C LEU A 24 6.85 8.89 11.76
N PRO A 25 6.35 9.50 12.85
CA PRO A 25 4.94 9.43 13.23
C PRO A 25 4.02 10.00 12.13
N PRO A 26 2.79 9.46 11.96
CA PRO A 26 1.92 9.87 10.85
C PRO A 26 1.61 11.37 10.80
N LEU A 27 1.42 12.00 11.96
CA LEU A 27 1.15 13.44 12.04
C LEU A 27 2.37 14.29 11.67
N GLN A 28 3.57 13.85 12.03
CA GLN A 28 4.80 14.53 11.67
C GLN A 28 5.03 14.43 10.16
N PHE A 29 4.92 13.23 9.59
CA PHE A 29 5.05 13.01 8.15
C PHE A 29 4.03 13.83 7.36
N TYR A 30 2.76 13.86 7.79
CA TYR A 30 1.72 14.70 7.22
C TYR A 30 2.09 16.19 7.23
N ARG A 31 2.50 16.73 8.38
CA ARG A 31 2.85 18.16 8.52
C ARG A 31 3.99 18.56 7.60
N LEU A 32 5.04 17.73 7.54
CA LEU A 32 6.17 17.94 6.64
C LEU A 32 5.71 17.97 5.18
N CYS A 33 4.87 17.01 4.77
CA CYS A 33 4.31 17.00 3.42
C CYS A 33 3.49 18.26 3.12
N GLN A 34 2.64 18.71 4.04
CA GLN A 34 1.85 19.94 3.84
C GLN A 34 2.74 21.18 3.72
N GLN A 35 3.80 21.28 4.53
CA GLN A 35 4.76 22.37 4.45
C GLN A 35 5.42 22.42 3.07
N VAL A 36 5.87 21.28 2.54
CA VAL A 36 6.46 21.22 1.19
C VAL A 36 5.46 21.62 0.11
N ARG A 37 4.20 21.18 0.22
CA ARG A 37 3.13 21.57 -0.73
C ARG A 37 2.88 23.07 -0.71
N GLN A 38 2.86 23.68 0.48
CA GLN A 38 2.69 25.13 0.65
C GLN A 38 3.87 25.92 0.07
N GLN A 39 5.10 25.50 0.35
CA GLN A 39 6.31 26.19 -0.10
C GLN A 39 6.54 26.07 -1.62
N SER A 40 6.24 24.91 -2.20
CA SER A 40 6.51 24.63 -3.62
C SER A 40 5.32 24.92 -4.55
N GLY A 41 4.13 25.19 -4.00
CA GLY A 41 2.87 25.25 -4.75
C GLY A 41 2.44 23.92 -5.38
N GLN A 42 3.16 22.82 -5.12
CA GLN A 42 2.85 21.51 -5.67
C GLN A 42 1.76 20.83 -4.85
N THR A 43 0.66 20.45 -5.50
CA THR A 43 -0.41 19.70 -4.83
C THR A 43 -0.12 18.21 -4.67
N ARG A 44 0.84 17.67 -5.44
CA ARG A 44 1.23 16.26 -5.44
C ARG A 44 2.69 16.12 -5.06
N LEU A 45 2.98 15.13 -4.21
CA LEU A 45 4.33 14.73 -3.84
C LEU A 45 4.51 13.25 -4.20
N TYR A 46 5.74 12.86 -4.56
CA TYR A 46 6.06 11.49 -4.92
C TYR A 46 7.32 11.04 -4.20
N PHE A 47 7.28 9.86 -3.60
CA PHE A 47 8.43 9.29 -2.89
C PHE A 47 9.02 8.16 -3.73
N TYR A 48 10.34 8.24 -3.93
CA TYR A 48 11.10 7.45 -4.90
C TYR A 48 10.69 7.65 -6.37
N THR A 49 11.57 7.23 -7.27
CA THR A 49 11.37 7.26 -8.72
C THR A 49 10.95 5.86 -9.17
N PRO A 50 9.92 5.73 -10.05
CA PRO A 50 9.61 4.46 -10.68
C PRO A 50 10.84 3.85 -11.35
N ASP A 51 11.03 2.55 -11.21
CA ASP A 51 12.13 1.84 -11.86
C ASP A 51 11.93 1.77 -13.39
N SER A 52 12.96 1.28 -14.08
CA SER A 52 12.95 1.16 -15.55
C SER A 52 11.87 0.23 -16.09
N ALA A 53 11.34 -0.71 -15.29
CA ALA A 53 10.26 -1.58 -15.72
C ALA A 53 8.95 -0.82 -15.93
N PHE A 54 8.79 0.37 -15.34
CA PHE A 54 7.64 1.25 -15.58
C PHE A 54 7.83 2.18 -16.79
N ILE A 55 9.00 2.22 -17.41
CA ILE A 55 9.33 3.23 -18.42
C ILE A 55 9.24 2.62 -19.82
N ASP A 56 8.59 3.34 -20.74
CA ASP A 56 8.49 2.97 -22.15
C ASP A 56 8.70 4.22 -23.01
N LEU A 57 9.97 4.51 -23.30
CA LEU A 57 10.35 5.70 -24.06
C LEU A 57 9.89 5.65 -25.52
N ASN A 58 9.68 4.44 -26.08
CA ASN A 58 9.17 4.27 -27.45
C ASN A 58 7.76 4.84 -27.57
N ASN A 59 6.96 4.71 -26.50
CA ASN A 59 5.63 5.32 -26.40
C ASN A 59 5.63 6.68 -25.69
N GLY A 60 6.84 7.24 -25.44
CA GLY A 60 7.05 8.52 -24.77
C GLY A 60 6.64 8.54 -23.29
N ILE A 61 6.60 7.38 -22.65
CA ILE A 61 6.20 7.19 -21.26
C ILE A 61 7.44 7.22 -20.37
N GLY A 62 7.64 8.36 -19.70
CA GLY A 62 8.65 8.54 -18.67
C GLY A 62 8.06 8.56 -17.26
N VAL A 63 8.89 8.91 -16.29
CA VAL A 63 8.52 9.01 -14.85
C VAL A 63 7.28 9.89 -14.64
N ARG A 64 7.18 11.01 -15.36
CA ARG A 64 6.07 11.96 -15.23
C ARG A 64 4.76 11.36 -15.72
N GLU A 65 4.79 10.67 -16.84
CA GLU A 65 3.63 10.01 -17.43
C GLU A 65 3.12 8.88 -16.54
N ILE A 66 4.02 8.05 -15.98
CA ILE A 66 3.65 6.98 -15.04
C ILE A 66 3.01 7.55 -13.78
N ARG A 67 3.60 8.56 -13.17
CA ARG A 67 3.00 9.21 -11.98
C ARG A 67 1.58 9.71 -12.26
N ARG A 68 1.37 10.38 -13.40
CA ARG A 68 0.04 10.83 -13.83
C ARG A 68 -0.94 9.69 -14.06
N PHE A 69 -0.48 8.59 -14.66
CA PHE A 69 -1.30 7.39 -14.82
C PHE A 69 -1.68 6.79 -13.46
N LEU A 70 -0.76 6.67 -12.52
CA LEU A 70 -1.03 6.10 -11.20
C LEU A 70 -1.97 6.99 -10.37
N ASP A 71 -1.88 8.32 -10.51
CA ASP A 71 -2.87 9.25 -9.94
C ASP A 71 -4.28 9.07 -10.56
N HIS A 72 -4.34 8.72 -11.85
CA HIS A 72 -5.59 8.37 -12.51
C HIS A 72 -6.10 7.01 -12.03
N LEU A 73 -5.23 6.01 -11.96
CA LEU A 73 -5.52 4.67 -11.54
C LEU A 73 -5.99 4.61 -10.08
N ALA A 74 -5.43 5.42 -9.19
CA ALA A 74 -5.87 5.52 -7.80
C ALA A 74 -7.37 5.87 -7.72
N ARG A 75 -7.84 6.80 -8.57
CA ARG A 75 -9.26 7.16 -8.65
C ARG A 75 -10.11 6.02 -9.19
N TYR A 76 -9.63 5.34 -10.23
CA TYR A 76 -10.30 4.14 -10.79
C TYR A 76 -10.46 3.05 -9.73
N VAL A 77 -9.36 2.63 -9.11
CA VAL A 77 -9.31 1.55 -8.10
C VAL A 77 -10.18 1.87 -6.87
N ARG A 78 -10.25 3.14 -6.46
CA ARG A 78 -11.19 3.58 -5.40
C ARG A 78 -12.66 3.47 -5.81
N GLY A 79 -12.98 3.58 -7.09
CA GLY A 79 -14.34 3.45 -7.62
C GLY A 79 -14.77 1.99 -7.82
N THR A 80 -13.85 1.10 -8.23
CA THR A 80 -14.16 -0.29 -8.60
C THR A 80 -14.41 -1.19 -7.39
N VAL A 81 -15.63 -1.70 -7.24
CA VAL A 81 -16.07 -2.49 -6.08
C VAL A 81 -15.80 -3.99 -6.24
N GLN A 82 -15.75 -4.50 -7.48
CA GLN A 82 -15.69 -5.92 -7.76
C GLN A 82 -14.25 -6.46 -7.65
N GLU A 83 -14.04 -7.46 -6.79
CA GLU A 83 -12.79 -8.23 -6.73
C GLU A 83 -12.65 -9.09 -7.99
N SER A 84 -11.40 -9.34 -8.41
CA SER A 84 -11.06 -10.05 -9.65
C SER A 84 -11.52 -9.37 -10.95
N ASP A 85 -12.04 -8.14 -10.90
CA ASP A 85 -12.23 -7.32 -12.10
C ASP A 85 -10.88 -7.09 -12.77
N ARG A 86 -10.82 -7.38 -14.07
CA ARG A 86 -9.63 -7.28 -14.90
C ARG A 86 -9.87 -6.25 -15.98
N THR A 87 -8.97 -5.28 -16.06
CA THR A 87 -8.99 -4.30 -17.14
C THR A 87 -7.59 -4.07 -17.67
N THR A 88 -7.51 -3.75 -18.94
CA THR A 88 -6.27 -3.31 -19.58
C THR A 88 -6.33 -1.81 -19.82
N PHE A 89 -5.24 -1.11 -19.54
CA PHE A 89 -5.02 0.28 -19.93
C PHE A 89 -3.92 0.37 -20.98
N TYR A 90 -4.10 1.30 -21.92
CA TYR A 90 -3.11 1.65 -22.94
C TYR A 90 -2.68 3.10 -22.73
N LEU A 91 -1.36 3.30 -22.63
CA LEU A 91 -0.75 4.60 -22.42
C LEU A 91 0.08 4.99 -23.64
N LYS A 92 -0.11 6.21 -24.13
CA LYS A 92 0.75 6.80 -25.16
C LYS A 92 0.89 8.29 -24.97
N ARG A 93 2.10 8.82 -25.11
CA ARG A 93 2.32 10.26 -25.20
C ARG A 93 2.14 10.71 -26.65
N VAL A 94 1.16 11.59 -26.88
CA VAL A 94 0.82 12.10 -28.21
C VAL A 94 1.13 13.60 -28.31
N ARG A 95 1.59 14.04 -29.48
CA ARG A 95 1.71 15.46 -29.82
C ARG A 95 0.46 15.86 -30.62
N LEU A 96 -0.30 16.79 -30.08
CA LEU A 96 -1.49 17.34 -30.72
C LEU A 96 -1.15 18.74 -31.24
N ARG A 97 -1.31 18.96 -32.55
CA ARG A 97 -1.19 20.29 -33.14
C ARG A 97 -2.57 20.94 -33.15
N LEU A 98 -2.75 21.98 -32.34
CA LEU A 98 -3.97 22.77 -32.28
C LEU A 98 -3.66 24.16 -32.82
N LYS A 99 -4.08 24.44 -34.06
CA LYS A 99 -3.82 25.69 -34.79
C LYS A 99 -2.31 26.04 -34.79
N HIS A 100 -1.90 26.99 -33.94
CA HIS A 100 -0.52 27.49 -33.82
C HIS A 100 0.25 26.93 -32.60
N LYS A 101 -0.31 26.01 -31.82
CA LYS A 101 0.35 25.44 -30.63
C LYS A 101 0.42 23.92 -30.71
N THR A 102 1.63 23.38 -30.57
CA THR A 102 1.84 21.95 -30.36
C THR A 102 1.78 21.66 -28.87
N GLN A 103 0.85 20.80 -28.46
CA GLN A 103 0.72 20.36 -27.07
C GLN A 103 0.99 18.86 -26.98
N THR A 104 1.83 18.48 -26.02
CA THR A 104 2.04 17.07 -25.70
C THR A 104 1.06 16.65 -24.62
N LYS A 105 0.27 15.59 -24.87
CA LYS A 105 -0.68 15.03 -23.90
C LYS A 105 -0.39 13.55 -23.66
N LEU A 106 -0.63 13.10 -22.43
CA LEU A 106 -0.68 11.67 -22.10
C LEU A 106 -2.10 11.20 -22.40
N LEU A 107 -2.23 10.24 -23.30
CA LEU A 107 -3.47 9.52 -23.51
C LEU A 107 -3.48 8.27 -22.65
N ILE A 108 -4.60 8.03 -21.96
CA ILE A 108 -4.88 6.84 -21.16
C ILE A 108 -6.21 6.29 -21.69
N LYS A 109 -6.19 5.07 -22.24
CA LYS A 109 -7.40 4.42 -22.77
C LYS A 109 -7.64 3.11 -22.02
N LYS A 110 -8.87 2.86 -21.58
CA LYS A 110 -9.29 1.57 -21.04
C LYS A 110 -9.73 0.66 -22.21
N ALA A 111 -9.35 -0.61 -22.17
CA ALA A 111 -9.82 -1.59 -23.15
C ALA A 111 -11.35 -1.71 -23.10
N GLY A 112 -12.00 -1.78 -24.26
CA GLY A 112 -13.46 -1.83 -24.37
C GLY A 112 -14.16 -0.47 -24.49
N ASP A 113 -13.47 0.66 -24.32
CA ASP A 113 -14.04 1.96 -24.64
C ASP A 113 -14.10 2.14 -26.17
N ASP A 114 -15.32 2.14 -26.73
CA ASP A 114 -15.63 2.27 -28.15
C ASP A 114 -15.08 3.58 -28.71
N CYS A 115 -13.91 3.48 -29.35
CA CYS A 115 -13.42 4.51 -30.24
C CYS A 115 -12.43 3.87 -31.23
N PRO A 116 -12.66 3.98 -32.54
CA PRO A 116 -11.74 3.49 -33.54
C PRO A 116 -10.51 4.39 -33.49
N SER A 117 -9.41 3.89 -32.92
CA SER A 117 -8.15 4.61 -33.04
C SER A 117 -6.96 3.67 -33.19
N PRO A 118 -5.98 4.02 -34.04
CA PRO A 118 -4.74 3.27 -34.27
C PRO A 118 -3.77 3.32 -33.07
N LEU A 119 -4.27 3.65 -31.87
CA LEU A 119 -3.48 3.81 -30.65
C LEU A 119 -3.06 2.47 -30.02
N SER A 120 -3.77 1.38 -30.32
CA SER A 120 -3.50 0.06 -29.71
C SER A 120 -2.25 -0.64 -30.24
N VAL A 121 -1.77 -0.29 -31.44
CA VAL A 121 -0.65 -1.01 -32.09
C VAL A 121 0.72 -0.59 -31.54
N SER A 122 0.82 0.62 -30.97
CA SER A 122 2.04 1.15 -30.35
C SER A 122 1.63 1.98 -29.13
N ALA A 123 1.28 1.30 -28.04
CA ALA A 123 1.05 1.90 -26.74
C ALA A 123 1.57 0.98 -25.65
N MET A 124 1.98 1.56 -24.54
CA MET A 124 2.38 0.81 -23.36
C MET A 124 1.12 0.16 -22.77
N LYS A 125 1.12 -1.16 -22.65
CA LYS A 125 0.02 -1.94 -22.09
C LYS A 125 0.24 -2.14 -20.58
N ILE A 126 -0.80 -1.89 -19.80
CA ILE A 126 -0.82 -2.13 -18.35
C ILE A 126 -2.07 -2.92 -18.01
N ASP A 127 -1.91 -4.17 -17.55
CA ASP A 127 -3.03 -4.96 -17.06
C ASP A 127 -3.23 -4.68 -15.57
N VAL A 128 -4.50 -4.54 -15.17
CA VAL A 128 -4.91 -4.20 -13.80
C VAL A 128 -5.95 -5.23 -13.36
N GLU A 129 -5.65 -5.95 -12.28
CA GLU A 129 -6.54 -6.93 -11.67
C GLU A 129 -6.83 -6.54 -10.23
N MET A 130 -8.10 -6.40 -9.86
CA MET A 130 -8.51 -6.10 -8.49
C MET A 130 -8.19 -7.28 -7.57
N ALA A 131 -7.21 -7.10 -6.67
CA ALA A 131 -6.64 -8.17 -5.85
C ALA A 131 -7.27 -8.28 -4.46
N GLY A 132 -7.77 -7.16 -3.91
CA GLY A 132 -8.48 -7.20 -2.64
C GLY A 132 -8.89 -5.82 -2.14
N ALA A 133 -9.91 -5.80 -1.28
CA ALA A 133 -10.37 -4.58 -0.62
C ALA A 133 -10.18 -4.66 0.90
N GLY A 134 -9.54 -3.63 1.44
CA GLY A 134 -9.39 -3.41 2.86
C GLY A 134 -10.26 -2.28 3.35
N MET A 135 -10.05 -1.94 4.61
CA MET A 135 -10.72 -0.84 5.29
C MET A 135 -10.24 0.55 4.87
N ILE A 136 -8.95 0.63 4.56
CA ILE A 136 -8.24 1.89 4.32
C ILE A 136 -7.85 2.06 2.85
N GLY A 137 -8.07 1.04 2.02
CA GLY A 137 -7.81 1.12 0.60
C GLY A 137 -8.18 -0.15 -0.14
N ARG A 138 -7.95 -0.15 -1.45
CA ARG A 138 -7.98 -1.35 -2.29
C ARG A 138 -6.62 -1.60 -2.89
N VAL A 139 -6.34 -2.86 -3.16
CA VAL A 139 -5.14 -3.33 -3.81
C VAL A 139 -5.51 -3.88 -5.18
N ALA A 140 -4.76 -3.49 -6.19
CA ALA A 140 -4.78 -4.07 -7.52
C ALA A 140 -3.39 -4.63 -7.85
N ARG A 141 -3.37 -5.75 -8.58
CA ARG A 141 -2.16 -6.23 -9.25
C ARG A 141 -2.00 -5.45 -10.55
N LEU A 142 -0.83 -4.87 -10.76
CA LEU A 142 -0.44 -4.25 -12.03
C LEU A 142 0.53 -5.19 -12.74
N ARG A 143 0.25 -5.54 -13.99
CA ARG A 143 1.22 -6.19 -14.85
C ARG A 143 1.74 -5.20 -15.89
N ILE A 144 3.03 -4.94 -15.85
CA ILE A 144 3.74 -4.01 -16.73
C ILE A 144 5.02 -4.70 -17.20
N ASN A 145 5.24 -4.77 -18.52
CA ASN A 145 6.43 -5.40 -19.10
C ASN A 145 6.70 -6.79 -18.48
N GLU A 146 5.65 -7.60 -18.37
CA GLU A 146 5.64 -8.95 -17.79
C GLU A 146 5.98 -9.06 -16.30
N LYS A 147 6.18 -7.93 -15.61
CA LYS A 147 6.38 -7.89 -14.17
C LYS A 147 5.11 -7.48 -13.44
N ASP A 148 4.91 -8.08 -12.28
CA ASP A 148 3.74 -7.85 -11.44
C ASP A 148 4.08 -6.99 -10.22
N PHE A 149 3.18 -6.06 -9.91
CA PHE A 149 3.32 -5.12 -8.81
C PHE A 149 2.02 -5.01 -8.01
N ALA A 150 2.12 -4.76 -6.71
CA ALA A 150 0.97 -4.47 -5.87
C ALA A 150 0.74 -2.95 -5.81
N PHE A 151 -0.36 -2.47 -6.37
CA PHE A 151 -0.78 -1.08 -6.30
C PHE A 151 -1.88 -0.92 -5.27
N LYS A 152 -1.63 -0.13 -4.22
CA LYS A 152 -2.61 0.19 -3.18
C LYS A 152 -3.10 1.62 -3.33
N ALA A 153 -4.41 1.81 -3.47
CA ALA A 153 -5.06 3.11 -3.45
C ALA A 153 -5.78 3.33 -2.12
N PHE A 154 -5.49 4.44 -1.42
CA PHE A 154 -6.06 4.73 -0.10
C PHE A 154 -7.42 5.46 -0.21
N PHE A 155 -8.42 5.11 0.61
CA PHE A 155 -9.78 5.66 0.51
C PHE A 155 -10.00 7.04 1.16
N ASP A 156 -9.22 7.38 2.18
CA ASP A 156 -9.29 8.68 2.86
C ASP A 156 -7.87 9.20 3.07
N PRO A 157 -7.22 9.68 1.99
CA PRO A 157 -5.85 10.13 2.07
C PRO A 157 -5.68 11.38 2.92
N ASP A 158 -6.75 12.09 3.29
CA ASP A 158 -6.66 13.27 4.16
C ASP A 158 -6.71 12.91 5.66
N PHE A 159 -7.14 11.69 6.00
CA PHE A 159 -7.23 11.27 7.40
C PHE A 159 -5.89 10.74 7.93
N VAL A 160 -5.31 11.49 8.88
CA VAL A 160 -4.02 11.16 9.50
C VAL A 160 -4.17 10.04 10.53
N TRP A 161 -3.82 8.83 10.11
CA TRP A 161 -4.02 7.61 10.88
C TRP A 161 -2.97 6.55 10.59
N GLN A 162 -2.74 5.65 11.54
CA GLN A 162 -1.73 4.58 11.46
C GLN A 162 -1.93 3.54 10.35
N HIS A 163 -3.11 3.51 9.75
CA HIS A 163 -3.47 2.55 8.71
C HIS A 163 -3.65 3.23 7.35
N GLY A 164 -3.43 4.54 7.27
CA GLY A 164 -3.53 5.34 6.05
C GLY A 164 -2.16 5.65 5.43
N PRO A 165 -2.14 6.46 4.35
CA PRO A 165 -0.91 6.77 3.61
C PRO A 165 0.16 7.40 4.51
N TRP A 166 -0.25 8.23 5.46
CA TRP A 166 0.66 8.94 6.36
C TRP A 166 1.44 8.04 7.31
N ALA A 167 1.02 6.79 7.47
CA ALA A 167 1.75 5.79 8.24
C ALA A 167 2.44 4.78 7.33
N GLU A 168 1.75 4.35 6.26
CA GLU A 168 2.24 3.30 5.36
C GLU A 168 3.37 3.75 4.44
N ILE A 169 3.38 5.02 4.01
CA ILE A 169 4.47 5.56 3.18
C ILE A 169 5.77 5.68 3.99
N PRO A 170 5.81 6.32 5.18
CA PRO A 170 7.06 6.43 5.94
C PRO A 170 7.57 5.07 6.43
N ILE A 171 6.70 4.13 6.82
CA ILE A 171 7.16 2.76 7.12
C ILE A 171 7.71 2.07 5.86
N GLY A 172 7.08 2.24 4.70
CA GLY A 172 7.60 1.72 3.43
C GLY A 172 9.00 2.25 3.11
N ILE A 173 9.22 3.56 3.28
CA ILE A 173 10.53 4.20 3.11
C ILE A 173 11.56 3.59 4.07
N ARG A 174 11.23 3.48 5.36
CA ARG A 174 12.14 2.93 6.38
C ARG A 174 12.45 1.45 6.13
N LEU A 175 11.44 0.62 5.80
CA LEU A 175 11.62 -0.80 5.48
C LEU A 175 12.54 -0.98 4.26
N LYS A 176 12.33 -0.19 3.19
CA LYS A 176 13.19 -0.19 2.00
C LYS A 176 14.64 0.17 2.36
N TYR A 177 14.84 1.25 3.12
CA TYR A 177 16.17 1.71 3.52
C TYR A 177 16.92 0.67 4.35
N CYS A 178 16.23 0.00 5.27
CA CYS A 178 16.78 -1.04 6.13
C CYS A 178 16.82 -2.43 5.45
N GLN A 179 16.47 -2.54 4.17
CA GLN A 179 16.44 -3.80 3.42
C GLN A 179 15.63 -4.91 4.11
N VAL A 180 14.47 -4.53 4.68
CA VAL A 180 13.53 -5.50 5.26
C VAL A 180 12.73 -6.09 4.13
N THR A 181 13.22 -7.21 3.58
CA THR A 181 12.64 -7.81 2.37
C THR A 181 12.34 -9.28 2.54
N LYS A 182 12.79 -9.99 3.58
CA LYS A 182 12.62 -11.46 3.69
C LYS A 182 11.16 -11.90 3.84
N ASP A 183 10.39 -11.22 4.68
CA ASP A 183 9.05 -11.63 5.12
C ASP A 183 8.01 -10.50 5.02
N VAL A 184 8.33 -9.45 4.27
CA VAL A 184 7.46 -8.33 3.89
C VAL A 184 7.76 -7.93 2.44
N PRO A 185 6.83 -7.28 1.72
CA PRO A 185 7.04 -6.89 0.33
C PRO A 185 7.92 -5.65 0.26
N GLU A 186 8.75 -5.54 -0.76
CA GLU A 186 9.55 -4.34 -0.95
C GLU A 186 8.67 -3.13 -1.32
N PHE A 187 8.90 -2.00 -0.66
CA PHE A 187 8.33 -0.71 -1.07
C PHE A 187 9.07 -0.19 -2.29
N LEU A 188 8.34 0.15 -3.36
CA LEU A 188 8.97 0.63 -4.59
C LEU A 188 8.94 2.16 -4.65
N PHE A 189 7.74 2.74 -4.71
CA PHE A 189 7.51 4.18 -4.76
C PHE A 189 6.04 4.53 -4.48
N SER A 190 5.73 5.81 -4.29
CA SER A 190 4.36 6.24 -3.96
C SER A 190 4.06 7.66 -4.41
N GLY A 191 2.76 7.95 -4.51
CA GLY A 191 2.20 9.30 -4.39
C GLY A 191 1.70 9.53 -2.96
N LEU A 192 0.96 10.62 -2.72
CA LEU A 192 0.37 10.89 -1.39
C LEU A 192 -0.84 10.00 -1.07
N ASP A 193 -1.47 9.42 -2.09
CA ASP A 193 -2.77 8.77 -1.98
C ASP A 193 -2.78 7.36 -2.62
N TRP A 194 -1.62 6.88 -3.08
CA TRP A 194 -1.37 5.53 -3.55
C TRP A 194 0.08 5.11 -3.30
N ALA A 195 0.33 3.80 -3.22
CA ALA A 195 1.66 3.23 -3.07
C ALA A 195 1.82 1.98 -3.95
N VAL A 196 3.04 1.77 -4.45
CA VAL A 196 3.42 0.59 -5.23
C VAL A 196 4.42 -0.23 -4.41
N TRP A 197 4.11 -1.51 -4.29
CA TRP A 197 4.90 -2.52 -3.60
C TRP A 197 5.22 -3.66 -4.56
N GLU A 198 6.21 -4.46 -4.19
CA GLU A 198 6.42 -5.77 -4.79
C GLU A 198 5.16 -6.64 -4.72
N TRP A 199 4.87 -7.37 -5.80
CA TRP A 199 3.85 -8.41 -5.78
C TRP A 199 4.42 -9.71 -5.22
N ILE A 200 3.85 -10.20 -4.12
CA ILE A 200 4.23 -11.49 -3.52
C ILE A 200 3.33 -12.59 -4.07
N TYR A 201 3.92 -13.58 -4.74
CA TYR A 201 3.18 -14.72 -5.24
C TYR A 201 2.81 -15.69 -4.12
N PRO A 202 1.74 -16.48 -4.28
CA PRO A 202 1.33 -17.47 -3.28
C PRO A 202 2.43 -18.47 -2.91
N HIS A 203 3.26 -18.85 -3.88
CA HIS A 203 4.37 -19.80 -3.71
C HIS A 203 5.68 -19.14 -3.26
N THR A 204 5.71 -17.82 -3.03
CA THR A 204 6.94 -17.15 -2.59
C THR A 204 7.25 -17.52 -1.14
N HIS A 205 8.46 -18.02 -0.90
CA HIS A 205 8.93 -18.36 0.44
C HIS A 205 9.91 -17.31 0.97
N PRO A 206 9.92 -17.02 2.28
CA PRO A 206 10.95 -16.16 2.86
C PRO A 206 12.38 -16.66 2.58
N GLN A 207 12.58 -17.98 2.53
CA GLN A 207 13.88 -18.62 2.28
C GLN A 207 14.37 -18.46 0.85
N SER A 208 13.48 -18.33 -0.15
CA SER A 208 13.89 -18.16 -1.54
C SER A 208 14.39 -16.74 -1.85
N ARG A 209 14.15 -15.80 -0.93
CA ARG A 209 14.55 -14.40 -1.05
C ARG A 209 15.94 -14.27 -0.46
N LYS A 210 16.97 -14.07 -1.30
CA LYS A 210 18.38 -14.22 -0.89
C LYS A 210 18.87 -13.11 0.03
N GLU A 211 18.48 -11.87 -0.22
CA GLU A 211 19.00 -10.66 0.43
C GLU A 211 18.04 -10.10 1.50
N GLY A 212 18.57 -9.19 2.33
CA GLY A 212 17.81 -8.45 3.34
C GLY A 212 17.58 -9.16 4.67
N ILE A 213 16.91 -8.44 5.58
CA ILE A 213 16.57 -8.90 6.93
C ILE A 213 15.09 -9.22 7.07
N THR A 214 14.74 -9.92 8.14
CA THR A 214 13.35 -10.16 8.54
C THR A 214 12.76 -8.95 9.26
N TYR A 215 11.44 -8.82 9.21
CA TYR A 215 10.71 -7.81 9.97
C TYR A 215 10.94 -7.98 11.47
N GLN A 216 11.06 -9.22 11.96
CA GLN A 216 11.29 -9.45 13.38
C GLN A 216 12.62 -8.83 13.85
N GLN A 217 13.71 -9.01 13.10
CA GLN A 217 15.01 -8.42 13.40
C GLN A 217 14.89 -6.88 13.41
N PHE A 218 14.29 -6.32 12.36
CA PHE A 218 14.06 -4.88 12.24
C PHE A 218 13.20 -4.32 13.38
N ALA A 219 12.10 -4.99 13.72
CA ALA A 219 11.17 -4.55 14.76
C ALA A 219 11.79 -4.55 16.16
N GLN A 220 12.74 -5.46 16.42
CA GLN A 220 13.50 -5.47 17.67
C GLN A 220 14.42 -4.25 17.77
N THR A 221 15.12 -3.90 16.69
CA THR A 221 16.01 -2.73 16.65
C THR A 221 15.24 -1.41 16.77
N GLU A 222 14.09 -1.31 16.10
CA GLU A 222 13.30 -0.07 16.02
C GLU A 222 12.24 0.07 17.12
N GLY A 223 12.06 -0.95 17.97
CA GLY A 223 11.02 -0.96 19.01
C GLY A 223 9.60 -0.95 18.44
N LEU A 224 9.34 -1.75 17.39
CA LEU A 224 8.05 -1.79 16.69
C LEU A 224 7.11 -2.87 17.22
N THR A 225 5.83 -2.69 16.93
CA THR A 225 4.80 -3.71 17.20
C THR A 225 5.07 -4.99 16.44
N LYS A 226 4.90 -6.16 17.08
CA LYS A 226 4.86 -7.44 16.36
C LYS A 226 3.71 -7.43 15.35
N LEU A 227 3.92 -8.07 14.20
CA LEU A 227 2.85 -8.25 13.22
C LEU A 227 1.74 -9.11 13.83
N ASN A 228 0.48 -8.80 13.53
CA ASN A 228 -0.66 -9.52 14.08
C ASN A 228 -0.88 -10.84 13.32
N PRO A 229 -0.58 -12.01 13.92
CA PRO A 229 -0.71 -13.30 13.25
C PRO A 229 -2.18 -13.69 12.99
N LEU A 230 -3.13 -13.04 13.65
CA LEU A 230 -4.56 -13.33 13.50
C LEU A 230 -5.14 -12.76 12.21
N ASN A 231 -4.44 -11.82 11.54
CA ASN A 231 -4.90 -11.25 10.28
C ASN A 231 -4.40 -12.07 9.08
N ARG A 232 -4.80 -13.35 9.02
CA ARG A 232 -4.33 -14.33 8.03
C ARG A 232 -4.48 -13.87 6.58
N ASN A 233 -5.51 -13.08 6.27
CA ASN A 233 -5.75 -12.56 4.91
C ASN A 233 -4.65 -11.58 4.44
N ASN A 234 -3.83 -11.06 5.35
CA ASN A 234 -2.70 -10.20 5.02
C ASN A 234 -1.38 -11.00 4.98
N TYR A 235 -1.43 -12.33 4.86
CA TYR A 235 -0.25 -13.17 4.72
C TYR A 235 -0.41 -14.10 3.52
N ASN A 236 0.69 -14.40 2.85
CA ASN A 236 0.71 -15.53 1.92
C ASN A 236 0.78 -16.87 2.71
N PRO A 237 0.61 -18.02 2.03
CA PRO A 237 0.70 -19.35 2.65
C PRO A 237 1.99 -19.63 3.42
N HIS A 238 3.07 -18.89 3.14
CA HIS A 238 4.40 -19.05 3.75
C HIS A 238 4.72 -17.97 4.78
N ASN A 239 3.70 -17.29 5.31
CA ASN A 239 3.79 -16.25 6.35
C ASN A 239 4.56 -14.99 5.95
N ILE A 240 4.73 -14.70 4.65
CA ILE A 240 5.12 -13.37 4.20
C ILE A 240 3.93 -12.43 4.40
N ARG A 241 4.14 -11.36 5.13
CA ARG A 241 3.15 -10.30 5.31
C ARG A 241 2.97 -9.57 3.99
N LEU A 242 1.73 -9.37 3.55
CA LEU A 242 1.38 -8.73 2.27
C LEU A 242 1.08 -7.23 2.40
N ASP A 243 0.72 -6.77 3.60
CA ASP A 243 0.29 -5.39 3.86
C ASP A 243 0.97 -4.83 5.11
N PRO A 244 1.89 -3.87 5.00
CA PRO A 244 2.58 -3.28 6.15
C PRO A 244 1.69 -2.35 6.98
N GLY A 245 0.42 -2.16 6.61
CA GLY A 245 -0.56 -1.39 7.38
C GLY A 245 -0.62 -1.80 8.85
N GLY A 246 -0.49 -0.80 9.73
CA GLY A 246 -0.56 -0.97 11.18
C GLY A 246 0.76 -1.23 11.91
N ILE A 247 1.90 -1.29 11.20
CA ILE A 247 3.22 -1.27 11.83
C ILE A 247 3.46 0.10 12.47
N GLN A 248 3.83 0.12 13.75
CA GLN A 248 4.06 1.36 14.52
C GLN A 248 5.11 1.15 15.60
N LYS A 249 5.68 2.24 16.13
CA LYS A 249 6.46 2.21 17.38
C LYS A 249 5.58 1.71 18.53
N ALA A 250 6.12 0.83 19.37
CA ALA A 250 5.47 0.36 20.57
C ALA A 250 5.71 1.34 21.72
N TYR A 251 4.66 1.94 22.27
CA TYR A 251 4.72 2.80 23.45
C TYR A 251 3.45 2.68 24.31
N ARG A 252 3.55 3.09 25.57
CA ARG A 252 2.44 3.05 26.53
C ARG A 252 1.33 4.02 26.09
N GLY A 253 0.07 3.56 26.14
CA GLY A 253 -1.08 4.37 25.70
C GLY A 253 -1.38 4.32 24.20
N ARG A 254 -0.49 3.74 23.37
CA ARG A 254 -0.73 3.57 21.92
C ARG A 254 -2.07 2.91 21.60
N ARG A 255 -2.38 1.79 22.27
CA ARG A 255 -3.63 1.02 22.02
C ARG A 255 -4.88 1.87 22.25
N PHE A 256 -4.84 2.75 23.26
CA PHE A 256 -5.93 3.68 23.56
C PHE A 256 -6.04 4.73 22.45
N GLN A 257 -4.95 5.38 22.07
CA GLN A 257 -4.96 6.35 20.96
C GLN A 257 -5.43 5.72 19.65
N ASP A 258 -4.97 4.51 19.34
CA ASP A 258 -5.38 3.74 18.18
C ASP A 258 -6.90 3.50 18.16
N PHE A 259 -7.48 3.17 19.32
CA PHE A 259 -8.92 2.94 19.46
C PHE A 259 -9.73 4.20 19.13
N PHE A 260 -9.40 5.35 19.72
CA PHE A 260 -10.11 6.61 19.44
C PHE A 260 -9.97 7.07 18.00
N ARG A 261 -8.76 6.98 17.42
CA ARG A 261 -8.55 7.34 16.02
C ARG A 261 -9.32 6.42 15.08
N SER A 262 -9.38 5.13 15.40
CA SER A 262 -10.20 4.18 14.66
C SER A 262 -11.67 4.55 14.74
N LEU A 263 -12.19 4.83 15.94
CA LEU A 263 -13.59 5.24 16.13
C LEU A 263 -13.93 6.49 15.31
N LEU A 264 -13.07 7.51 15.36
CA LEU A 264 -13.24 8.74 14.59
C LEU A 264 -13.24 8.48 13.07
N PHE A 265 -12.34 7.61 12.60
CA PHE A 265 -12.32 7.18 11.20
C PHE A 265 -13.65 6.57 10.78
N TYR A 266 -14.17 5.62 11.57
CA TYR A 266 -15.45 4.97 11.27
C TYR A 266 -16.61 5.95 11.29
N ALA A 267 -16.65 6.86 12.27
CA ALA A 267 -17.68 7.89 12.33
C ALA A 267 -17.67 8.77 11.06
N ARG A 268 -16.48 9.18 10.60
CA ARG A 268 -16.31 9.94 9.35
C ARG A 268 -16.72 9.12 8.13
N LYS A 269 -16.33 7.85 8.06
CA LYS A 269 -16.66 6.96 6.94
C LYS A 269 -18.17 6.73 6.83
N VAL A 270 -18.84 6.44 7.94
CA VAL A 270 -20.30 6.30 7.98
C VAL A 270 -20.99 7.60 7.60
N ARG A 271 -20.49 8.76 8.05
CA ARG A 271 -21.04 10.06 7.63
C ARG A 271 -20.91 10.31 6.13
N ARG A 272 -19.82 9.87 5.50
CA ARG A 272 -19.54 10.09 4.08
C ARG A 272 -20.24 9.08 3.15
N GLU A 273 -20.23 7.82 3.51
CA GLU A 273 -20.62 6.70 2.64
C GLU A 273 -21.89 5.99 3.14
N GLY A 274 -22.44 6.42 4.27
CA GLY A 274 -23.56 5.75 4.95
C GLY A 274 -23.15 4.44 5.62
N TRP A 275 -24.11 3.82 6.30
CA TRP A 275 -23.93 2.53 6.99
C TRP A 275 -23.61 1.36 6.05
N LYS A 276 -23.98 1.48 4.77
CA LYS A 276 -23.67 0.49 3.72
C LYS A 276 -22.16 0.33 3.48
N SER A 277 -21.35 1.30 3.89
CA SER A 277 -19.89 1.20 3.85
C SER A 277 -19.32 0.18 4.85
N LEU A 278 -20.09 -0.19 5.89
CA LEU A 278 -19.68 -1.16 6.89
C LEU A 278 -20.05 -2.60 6.51
N THR A 279 -20.98 -2.79 5.57
CA THR A 279 -21.52 -4.10 5.18
C THR A 279 -20.46 -5.13 4.77
N PRO A 280 -19.39 -4.77 4.02
CA PRO A 280 -18.30 -5.69 3.72
C PRO A 280 -17.57 -6.23 4.96
N TYR A 281 -17.67 -5.53 6.10
CA TYR A 281 -16.95 -5.81 7.34
C TYR A 281 -17.83 -6.44 8.44
N LEU A 282 -19.16 -6.48 8.22
CA LEU A 282 -20.11 -7.20 9.08
C LEU A 282 -20.24 -8.69 8.68
N LYS A 283 -19.38 -9.18 7.78
CA LYS A 283 -19.33 -10.61 7.45
C LYS A 283 -18.96 -11.43 8.70
N PRO A 284 -19.55 -12.63 8.90
CA PRO A 284 -19.32 -13.45 10.09
C PRO A 284 -17.84 -13.72 10.39
N GLU A 285 -17.01 -13.90 9.36
CA GLU A 285 -15.57 -14.11 9.48
C GLU A 285 -14.84 -12.90 10.08
N LYS A 286 -15.24 -11.69 9.68
CA LYS A 286 -14.65 -10.42 10.16
C LYS A 286 -15.15 -10.09 11.57
N LEU A 287 -16.40 -10.42 11.90
CA LEU A 287 -16.95 -10.32 13.25
C LEU A 287 -16.27 -11.31 14.22
N ARG A 288 -16.02 -12.55 13.79
CA ARG A 288 -15.23 -13.52 14.57
C ARG A 288 -13.82 -13.01 14.84
N TYR A 289 -13.16 -12.45 13.83
CA TYR A 289 -11.85 -11.81 14.01
C TYR A 289 -11.91 -10.63 14.99
N LEU A 290 -12.92 -9.76 14.90
CA LEU A 290 -13.13 -8.65 15.83
C LEU A 290 -13.34 -9.15 17.27
N GLY A 291 -14.15 -10.19 17.47
CA GLY A 291 -14.39 -10.81 18.77
C GLY A 291 -13.11 -11.40 19.37
N VAL A 292 -12.36 -12.21 18.60
CA VAL A 292 -11.08 -12.77 19.04
C VAL A 292 -10.06 -11.66 19.33
N ARG A 293 -10.04 -10.60 18.51
CA ARG A 293 -9.17 -9.44 18.74
C ARG A 293 -9.54 -8.70 20.02
N LEU A 294 -10.82 -8.49 20.30
CA LEU A 294 -11.30 -7.87 21.54
C LEU A 294 -10.88 -8.69 22.76
N VAL A 295 -11.10 -10.01 22.72
CA VAL A 295 -10.66 -10.94 23.78
C VAL A 295 -9.14 -10.89 23.95
N SER A 296 -8.36 -10.89 22.87
CA SER A 296 -6.89 -10.78 22.96
C SER A 296 -6.42 -9.45 23.54
N LEU A 297 -7.15 -8.35 23.28
CA LEU A 297 -6.84 -7.03 23.83
C LEU A 297 -7.16 -6.95 25.33
N ILE A 298 -8.21 -7.63 25.78
CA ILE A 298 -8.60 -7.72 27.20
C ILE A 298 -7.63 -8.61 27.98
N ILE A 299 -7.32 -9.81 27.45
CA ILE A 299 -6.43 -10.77 28.11
C ILE A 299 -4.97 -10.28 28.18
N THR A 300 -4.48 -9.57 27.15
CA THR A 300 -3.11 -8.99 27.16
C THR A 300 -3.04 -7.58 27.74
N GLY A 301 -4.11 -7.12 28.41
CA GLY A 301 -4.19 -5.82 29.09
C GLY A 301 -3.46 -5.77 30.44
N GLY A 302 -2.97 -6.90 30.95
CA GLY A 302 -2.11 -6.97 32.13
C GLY A 302 -0.62 -6.77 31.78
N SER A 303 0.10 -6.05 32.63
CA SER A 303 1.52 -5.69 32.56
C SER A 303 2.50 -6.81 32.12
N PRO A 304 3.71 -6.49 31.59
CA PRO A 304 4.59 -7.45 30.94
C PRO A 304 5.42 -8.23 31.97
N ARG A 305 4.88 -9.32 32.50
CA ARG A 305 5.69 -10.42 33.04
C ARG A 305 5.07 -11.76 32.66
N SER A 306 5.88 -12.56 31.97
CA SER A 306 5.75 -14.01 31.79
C SER A 306 4.35 -14.56 31.52
N VAL A 307 4.06 -14.83 30.24
CA VAL A 307 3.31 -16.04 29.89
C VAL A 307 4.20 -16.85 28.96
N SER A 308 5.04 -17.68 29.57
CA SER A 308 5.60 -18.87 28.93
C SER A 308 4.44 -19.81 28.56
N SER A 309 4.51 -20.33 27.33
CA SER A 309 4.03 -21.65 26.90
C SER A 309 2.69 -22.17 27.45
N GLY A 310 1.70 -22.37 26.57
CA GLY A 310 0.65 -23.34 26.89
C GLY A 310 -0.58 -23.37 25.99
N MET A 311 -0.91 -22.31 25.26
CA MET A 311 -2.10 -22.32 24.38
C MET A 311 -1.71 -22.50 22.92
N ASN A 312 -1.79 -23.74 22.44
CA ASN A 312 -1.72 -24.06 21.03
C ASN A 312 -3.03 -23.63 20.34
N TRP A 313 -3.09 -22.35 19.95
CA TRP A 313 -4.22 -21.75 19.22
C TRP A 313 -4.48 -22.38 17.84
N GLN A 314 -3.62 -23.29 17.37
CA GLN A 314 -3.89 -24.11 16.18
C GLN A 314 -5.11 -25.01 16.39
N THR A 315 -5.33 -25.53 17.60
CA THR A 315 -6.35 -26.53 17.91
C THR A 315 -7.77 -25.95 18.06
N VAL A 316 -7.89 -24.66 18.41
CA VAL A 316 -9.20 -24.02 18.64
C VAL A 316 -9.88 -23.59 17.33
N LEU A 317 -9.15 -23.58 16.21
CA LEU A 317 -9.62 -23.06 14.92
C LEU A 317 -9.68 -24.11 13.79
N THR A 318 -9.24 -25.35 14.02
CA THR A 318 -9.34 -26.47 13.08
C THR A 318 -10.71 -27.15 13.13
N LYS A 319 -11.75 -26.46 12.66
CA LYS A 319 -12.94 -27.14 12.14
C LYS A 319 -13.30 -26.55 10.76
N LYS A 320 -12.73 -27.21 9.75
CA LYS A 320 -13.08 -27.30 8.32
C LYS A 320 -13.66 -26.07 7.60
N SER A 321 -12.92 -25.57 6.62
CA SER A 321 -13.48 -25.24 5.30
C SER A 321 -12.55 -25.81 4.21
N ASN A 322 -12.82 -27.04 3.79
CA ASN A 322 -12.29 -27.59 2.55
C ASN A 322 -12.92 -26.79 1.40
N VAL A 323 -12.16 -25.87 0.80
CA VAL A 323 -12.48 -25.35 -0.53
C VAL A 323 -11.41 -25.88 -1.46
N LYS A 324 -11.84 -26.75 -2.38
CA LYS A 324 -11.02 -27.34 -3.45
C LYS A 324 -10.38 -26.21 -4.26
N HIS A 325 -9.05 -26.15 -4.26
CA HIS A 325 -8.33 -25.47 -5.33
C HIS A 325 -8.42 -26.35 -6.57
N ARG A 326 -9.04 -25.83 -7.63
CA ARG A 326 -8.97 -26.39 -8.97
C ARG A 326 -7.64 -25.91 -9.57
N GLU A 327 -6.76 -26.85 -9.84
CA GLU A 327 -5.58 -26.67 -10.68
C GLU A 327 -6.04 -26.25 -12.09
N LEU A 328 -5.36 -25.25 -12.66
CA LEU A 328 -5.41 -25.00 -14.10
C LEU A 328 -4.00 -25.24 -14.61
N SER A 329 -3.86 -26.40 -15.25
CA SER A 329 -2.86 -26.74 -16.26
C SER A 329 -2.88 -25.77 -17.42
#